data_AF-A0A496SIR2-F1
#
_entry.id   AF-A0A496SIR2-F1
#
_cell.length_a   1.000
_cell.length_b   1.000
_cell.length_c   1.000
_cell.angle_alpha   90.00
_cell.angle_beta   90.00
_cell.angle_gamma   90.00
#
_symmetry.space_group_name_H-M   'P 1'
#
loop_
_entity.id
_entity.type
_entity.pdbx_description
1 polymer ?
#
loop_
_entity_poly.entity_id
_entity_poly.type
_entity_poly.pdbx_seq_one_letter_code
_entity_poly.pdbx_strand_id
1 'polypeptide(L)'
;MGYLVREVLRSLRWGGRATLIAVSTTCTALIVLGLFLAGTLALYRTSRRLMSKVHVEVYLKDGVSRRHAARLKRTIARMPGVARVSYIDKDSAAAEFRRTFGAELLSLLPENP
;
A
#
# COMPACT_ATOMS: atom_id res chain seq x y z
N MET A 1 -27.46 43.60 10.51
CA MET A 1 -27.05 42.22 10.12
C MET A 1 -28.07 41.14 10.48
N GLY A 2 -28.63 41.10 11.70
CA GLY A 2 -29.61 40.06 12.09
C GLY A 2 -30.94 40.05 11.31
N TYR A 3 -31.35 41.19 10.74
CA TYR A 3 -32.58 41.30 9.94
C TYR A 3 -32.49 40.47 8.65
N LEU A 4 -31.35 40.49 7.95
CA LEU A 4 -31.15 39.74 6.70
C LEU A 4 -31.17 38.23 6.93
N VAL A 5 -30.53 37.76 8.00
CA VAL A 5 -30.52 36.34 8.37
C VAL A 5 -31.94 35.86 8.70
N ARG A 6 -32.71 36.67 9.44
CA ARG A 6 -34.10 36.36 9.80
C ARG A 6 -35.04 36.40 8.58
N GLU A 7 -34.84 37.32 7.66
CA GLU A 7 -35.62 37.43 6.43
C GLU A 7 -35.33 36.26 5.48
N VAL A 8 -34.05 35.87 5.33
CA VAL A 8 -33.65 34.69 4.55
C VAL A 8 -34.21 33.39 5.15
N LEU A 9 -34.16 33.24 6.48
CA LEU A 9 -34.78 32.11 7.18
C LEU A 9 -36.31 32.08 7.03
N ARG A 10 -36.96 33.25 6.99
CA ARG A 10 -38.41 33.36 6.76
C ARG A 10 -38.78 32.99 5.33
N SER A 11 -38.02 33.46 4.35
CA SER A 11 -38.18 33.14 2.92
C SER A 11 -37.94 31.65 2.62
N LEU A 12 -36.96 31.05 3.31
CA LEU A 12 -36.74 29.60 3.32
C LEU A 12 -37.95 28.82 3.88
N ARG A 13 -38.75 29.42 4.77
CA ARG A 13 -39.85 28.71 5.44
C ARG A 13 -41.16 28.70 4.65
N TRP A 14 -41.42 29.72 3.84
CA TRP A 14 -42.65 29.81 3.02
C TRP A 14 -42.48 29.43 1.54
N GLY A 15 -41.25 29.33 1.02
CA GLY A 15 -40.91 28.73 -0.29
C GLY A 15 -40.05 27.46 -0.21
N GLY A 16 -39.96 26.83 0.97
CA GLY A 16 -38.86 25.95 1.37
C GLY A 16 -38.65 24.65 0.62
N ARG A 17 -39.63 24.16 -0.14
CA ARG A 17 -39.48 22.89 -0.88
C ARG A 17 -38.43 23.00 -1.99
N ALA A 18 -38.46 24.10 -2.75
CA ALA A 18 -37.50 24.33 -3.83
C ALA A 18 -36.08 24.60 -3.30
N THR A 19 -35.96 25.41 -2.24
CA THR A 19 -34.64 25.69 -1.65
C THR A 19 -34.06 24.48 -0.93
N LEU A 20 -34.88 23.64 -0.29
CA LEU A 20 -34.42 22.39 0.31
C LEU A 20 -33.87 21.44 -0.75
N ILE A 21 -34.54 21.32 -1.91
CA ILE A 21 -34.05 20.51 -3.04
C ILE A 21 -32.71 21.06 -3.53
N ALA A 22 -32.59 22.37 -3.75
CA ALA A 22 -31.35 22.98 -4.21
C ALA A 22 -30.18 22.74 -3.23
N VAL A 23 -30.40 22.96 -1.93
CA VAL A 23 -29.39 22.71 -0.88
C VAL A 23 -29.01 21.23 -0.82
N SER A 24 -29.98 20.32 -0.94
CA SER A 24 -29.73 18.88 -0.98
C SER A 24 -28.85 18.50 -2.17
N THR A 25 -29.17 18.97 -3.37
CA THR A 25 -28.38 18.68 -4.57
C THR A 25 -26.96 19.21 -4.45
N THR A 26 -26.77 20.42 -3.93
CA THR A 26 -25.43 20.97 -3.66
C THR A 26 -24.67 20.13 -2.63
N CYS A 27 -25.34 19.71 -1.56
CA CYS A 27 -24.74 18.84 -0.55
C CYS A 27 -24.32 17.48 -1.14
N THR A 28 -25.19 16.85 -1.94
CA THR A 28 -24.88 15.60 -2.65
C THR A 28 -23.68 15.77 -3.59
N ALA A 29 -23.61 16.87 -4.35
CA ALA A 29 -22.48 17.14 -5.22
C ALA A 29 -21.16 17.26 -4.44
N LEU A 30 -21.16 17.96 -3.30
CA LEU A 30 -19.99 18.08 -2.43
C LEU A 30 -19.60 16.74 -1.80
N ILE A 31 -20.57 15.91 -1.41
CA ILE A 31 -20.33 14.56 -0.88
C ILE A 31 -19.69 13.69 -1.96
N VAL A 32 -20.25 13.66 -3.17
CA VAL A 32 -19.71 12.88 -4.30
C VAL A 32 -18.29 13.34 -4.62
N LEU A 33 -18.04 14.66 -4.65
CA LEU A 33 -16.70 15.21 -4.83
C LEU A 33 -15.74 14.76 -3.72
N GLY A 34 -16.16 14.85 -2.45
CA GLY A 34 -15.37 14.41 -1.30
C GLY A 34 -15.02 12.92 -1.36
N LEU A 35 -16.00 12.07 -1.69
CA LEU A 35 -15.80 10.64 -1.88
C LEU A 35 -14.85 10.34 -3.05
N PHE A 36 -14.97 11.08 -4.16
CA PHE A 36 -14.07 10.94 -5.31
C PHE A 36 -12.63 11.27 -4.91
N LEU A 37 -12.41 12.43 -4.25
CA LEU A 37 -11.08 12.82 -3.76
C LEU A 37 -10.52 11.78 -2.78
N ALA A 38 -11.31 11.36 -1.79
CA ALA A 38 -10.89 10.36 -0.81
C ALA A 38 -10.51 9.03 -1.49
N GLY A 39 -11.31 8.59 -2.45
CA GLY A 39 -11.05 7.40 -3.26
C GLY A 39 -9.75 7.51 -4.05
N THR A 40 -9.52 8.63 -4.74
CA THR A 40 -8.27 8.87 -5.48
C THR A 40 -7.06 8.90 -4.55
N LEU A 41 -7.15 9.53 -3.38
CA LEU A 41 -6.05 9.53 -2.41
C LEU A 41 -5.78 8.13 -1.85
N ALA A 42 -6.84 7.34 -1.59
CA ALA A 42 -6.70 5.96 -1.17
C ALA A 42 -6.02 5.11 -2.24
N LEU A 43 -6.44 5.23 -3.51
CA LEU A 43 -5.82 4.56 -4.64
C LEU A 43 -4.36 4.97 -4.83
N TYR A 44 -4.03 6.25 -4.68
CA TYR A 44 -2.65 6.73 -4.77
C TYR A 44 -1.75 6.11 -3.68
N ARG A 45 -2.24 6.05 -2.44
CA ARG A 45 -1.53 5.40 -1.32
C ARG A 45 -1.36 3.90 -1.56
N THR A 46 -2.38 3.24 -2.11
CA THR A 46 -2.34 1.80 -2.42
C THR A 46 -1.43 1.50 -3.62
N SER A 47 -1.48 2.31 -4.68
CA SER A 47 -0.61 2.19 -5.85
C SER A 47 0.88 2.29 -5.47
N ARG A 48 1.23 3.23 -4.58
CA ARG A 48 2.59 3.32 -4.01
C ARG A 48 3.00 2.06 -3.23
N ARG A 49 2.08 1.37 -2.57
CA ARG A 49 2.37 0.09 -1.88
C ARG A 49 2.51 -1.08 -2.85
N LEU A 50 1.69 -1.13 -3.91
CA LEU A 50 1.75 -2.16 -4.94
C LEU A 50 3.07 -2.09 -5.72
N MET A 51 3.53 -0.89 -6.06
CA MET A 51 4.81 -0.70 -6.76
C MET A 51 6.04 -0.98 -5.86
N SER A 52 5.89 -0.96 -4.52
CA SER A 52 6.99 -1.18 -3.56
C SER A 52 7.35 -2.65 -3.30
N LYS A 53 6.60 -3.60 -3.85
CA LYS A 53 6.84 -5.04 -3.63
C LYS A 53 7.62 -5.70 -4.76
N VAL A 54 8.60 -5.01 -5.34
CA VAL A 54 9.58 -5.68 -6.19
C VAL A 54 10.59 -6.36 -5.26
N HIS A 55 10.30 -7.61 -4.91
CA HIS A 55 11.25 -8.48 -4.20
C HIS A 55 12.16 -9.12 -5.25
N VAL A 56 13.46 -8.86 -5.15
CA VAL A 56 14.48 -9.51 -5.99
C VAL A 56 15.25 -10.48 -5.11
N GLU A 57 15.15 -11.77 -5.42
CA GLU A 57 15.92 -12.81 -4.76
C GLU A 57 17.23 -13.05 -5.53
N VAL A 58 18.36 -12.99 -4.81
CA VAL A 58 19.69 -13.24 -5.38
C VAL A 58 20.23 -14.51 -4.74
N TYR A 59 20.28 -15.58 -5.52
CA TYR A 59 20.85 -16.87 -5.09
C TYR A 59 22.37 -16.83 -5.20
N LEU A 60 23.05 -17.26 -4.13
CA LEU A 60 24.50 -17.35 -4.08
C LEU A 60 24.94 -18.76 -4.50
N LYS A 61 26.03 -18.86 -5.27
CA LYS A 61 26.65 -20.16 -5.56
C LYS A 61 27.16 -20.84 -4.29
N ASP A 62 27.21 -22.17 -4.32
CA ASP A 62 27.76 -22.98 -3.24
C ASP A 62 29.25 -22.67 -2.99
N GLY A 63 29.66 -22.71 -1.72
CA GLY A 63 31.02 -22.39 -1.29
C GLY A 63 31.32 -20.91 -1.05
N VAL A 64 30.35 -20.00 -1.21
CA VAL A 64 30.54 -18.59 -0.86
C VAL A 64 30.69 -18.41 0.65
N SER A 65 31.88 -18.01 1.10
CA SER A 65 32.12 -17.69 2.52
C SER A 65 31.16 -16.59 3.03
N ARG A 66 30.74 -16.67 4.29
CA ARG A 66 29.90 -15.64 4.96
C ARG A 66 30.48 -14.23 4.80
N ARG A 67 31.81 -14.10 4.76
CA ARG A 67 32.51 -12.82 4.58
C ARG A 67 32.31 -12.23 3.18
N HIS A 68 32.25 -13.07 2.15
CA HIS A 68 31.93 -12.64 0.78
C HIS A 68 30.45 -12.27 0.63
N ALA A 69 29.54 -13.08 1.20
CA ALA A 69 28.11 -12.76 1.21
C ALA A 69 27.82 -11.41 1.92
N ALA A 70 28.48 -11.15 3.05
CA ALA A 70 28.37 -9.88 3.75
C ALA A 70 28.90 -8.69 2.94
N ARG A 71 29.94 -8.89 2.13
CA ARG A 71 30.48 -7.87 1.22
C ARG A 71 29.49 -7.57 0.09
N LEU A 72 28.91 -8.61 -0.51
CA LEU A 72 27.89 -8.48 -1.55
C LEU A 72 26.63 -7.76 -1.03
N LYS A 73 26.17 -8.10 0.18
CA LYS A 73 25.08 -7.41 0.88
C LYS A 73 25.32 -5.89 0.95
N ARG A 74 26.54 -5.48 1.32
CA ARG A 74 26.90 -4.05 1.42
C ARG A 74 26.92 -3.37 0.05
N THR A 75 27.40 -4.06 -0.98
CA THR A 75 27.40 -3.53 -2.35
C THR A 75 25.98 -3.30 -2.86
N ILE A 76 25.10 -4.30 -2.70
CA ILE A 76 23.68 -4.19 -3.12
C ILE A 76 22.96 -3.12 -2.31
N ALA A 77 23.21 -3.03 -1.00
CA ALA A 77 22.59 -2.01 -0.14
C ALA A 77 23.00 -0.57 -0.49
N ARG A 78 24.09 -0.37 -1.24
CA ARG A 78 24.54 0.95 -1.70
C ARG A 78 24.02 1.31 -3.10
N MET A 79 23.34 0.39 -3.79
CA MET A 79 22.80 0.68 -5.11
C MET A 79 21.60 1.63 -5.04
N PRO A 80 21.52 2.64 -5.93
CA PRO A 80 20.38 3.54 -5.98
C PRO A 80 19.10 2.75 -6.31
N GLY A 81 18.04 2.98 -5.53
CA GLY A 81 16.76 2.27 -5.68
C GLY A 81 16.57 1.06 -4.76
N VAL A 82 17.59 0.62 -4.02
CA VAL A 82 17.47 -0.49 -3.07
C VAL A 82 17.01 0.04 -1.69
N ALA A 83 15.81 -0.34 -1.29
CA ALA A 83 15.24 0.08 -0.01
C ALA A 83 15.71 -0.77 1.19
N ARG A 84 15.92 -2.08 1.00
CA ARG A 84 16.32 -3.01 2.05
C ARG A 84 17.03 -4.24 1.46
N VAL A 85 18.06 -4.73 2.15
CA VAL A 85 18.73 -6.00 1.84
C VAL A 85 18.76 -6.88 3.08
N SER A 86 18.15 -8.06 3.00
CA SER A 86 18.26 -9.11 4.01
C SER A 86 19.19 -10.21 3.52
N TYR A 87 19.96 -10.81 4.44
CA TYR A 87 20.71 -12.03 4.15
C TYR A 87 20.01 -13.15 4.90
N ILE A 88 19.60 -14.17 4.16
CA ILE A 88 18.97 -15.38 4.70
C ILE A 88 20.00 -16.49 4.51
N ASP A 89 20.35 -17.18 5.60
CA ASP A 89 21.20 -18.36 5.53
C ASP A 89 20.39 -19.57 5.01
N LYS A 90 21.09 -20.60 4.52
CA LYS A 90 20.45 -21.79 3.92
C LYS A 90 19.48 -22.49 4.87
N ASP A 91 19.79 -22.56 6.17
CA ASP A 91 18.93 -23.24 7.14
C ASP A 91 17.63 -22.46 7.36
N SER A 92 17.72 -21.14 7.47
CA SER A 92 16.57 -20.25 7.53
C SER A 92 15.73 -20.27 6.25
N ALA A 93 16.36 -20.30 5.07
CA ALA A 93 15.67 -20.39 3.78
C ALA A 93 14.86 -21.69 3.67
N ALA A 94 15.44 -22.82 4.10
CA ALA A 94 14.75 -24.11 4.14
C ALA A 94 13.57 -24.13 5.12
N ALA A 95 13.67 -23.41 6.26
CA ALA A 95 12.58 -23.30 7.21
C ALA A 95 11.40 -22.46 6.65
N GLU A 96 11.70 -21.37 5.96
CA GLU A 96 10.69 -20.51 5.30
C GLU A 96 10.03 -21.22 4.10
N PHE A 97 10.80 -21.97 3.33
CA PHE A 97 10.29 -22.78 2.23
C PHE A 97 9.32 -23.86 2.73
N ARG A 98 9.66 -24.57 3.83
CA ARG A 98 8.75 -25.54 4.49
C ARG A 98 7.42 -24.92 4.88
N ARG A 99 7.45 -23.69 5.43
CA ARG A 99 6.24 -22.99 5.85
C ARG A 99 5.36 -22.55 4.69
N THR A 100 5.98 -22.15 3.58
CA THR A 100 5.26 -21.56 2.43
C THR A 100 4.71 -22.62 1.47
N PHE A 101 5.46 -23.70 1.23
CA PHE A 101 5.13 -24.71 0.21
C PHE A 101 4.77 -26.08 0.79
N GLY A 102 4.87 -26.27 2.11
CA GLY A 102 4.64 -27.54 2.78
C GLY A 102 5.85 -28.48 2.73
N ALA A 103 5.86 -29.46 3.64
CA ALA A 103 7.00 -30.38 3.79
C ALA A 103 7.16 -31.37 2.62
N GLU A 104 6.08 -31.67 1.89
CA GLU A 104 6.03 -32.65 0.80
C GLU A 104 6.90 -32.25 -0.41
N LEU A 105 6.97 -30.95 -0.72
CA LEU A 105 7.75 -30.44 -1.86
C LEU A 105 9.26 -30.49 -1.60
N LEU A 106 9.68 -30.37 -0.33
CA LEU A 106 11.08 -30.44 0.08
C LEU A 106 11.62 -31.86 0.14
N SER A 107 10.78 -32.85 0.47
CA SER A 107 11.18 -34.27 0.46
C SER A 107 11.46 -34.81 -0.94
N LEU A 108 11.04 -34.10 -1.99
CA LEU A 108 11.31 -34.44 -3.39
C LEU A 108 12.62 -33.82 -3.91
N LEU A 109 13.28 -32.97 -3.12
CA LEU A 109 14.55 -32.37 -3.48
C LEU A 109 15.71 -33.19 -2.88
N PRO A 110 16.67 -33.66 -3.71
CA PRO A 110 17.76 -34.52 -3.26
C PRO A 110 18.78 -33.82 -2.35
N GLU A 111 18.82 -32.48 -2.34
CA GLU A 111 19.69 -31.67 -1.47
C GLU A 111 18.98 -30.38 -1.03
N ASN A 112 19.45 -29.80 0.09
CA ASN A 112 18.97 -28.53 0.62
C ASN A 112 19.43 -27.36 -0.28
N PRO A 113 18.52 -26.67 -0.99
CA PRO A 113 18.90 -25.54 -1.85
C PRO A 113 19.51 -24.38 -1.05
#